data_AF-A0A202DE86-F1
#
_entry.id   AF-A0A202DE86-F1
#
_cell.length_a   1.000
_cell.length_b   1.000
_cell.length_c   1.000
_cell.angle_alpha   90.00
_cell.angle_beta   90.00
_cell.angle_gamma   90.00
#
_symmetry.space_group_name_H-M   'P 1'
#
loop_
_entity.id
_entity.type
_entity.pdbx_description
1 polymer ?
#
loop_
_entity_poly.entity_id
_entity_poly.type
_entity_poly.pdbx_seq_one_letter_code
_entity_poly.pdbx_strand_id
1 'polypeptide(L)' 'MYFSLIRTVRSLENGEKPTLETLIRVLRVLGKLGAIDVFLPEPGLSPLQLAKLQGRERRRASGKRNSKE' A
#
# COMPACT_ATOMS: atom_id res chain seq x y z
N MET A 1 27.25 -10.94 -4.34
CA MET A 1 25.96 -10.23 -4.51
C MET A 1 25.65 -9.87 -5.97
N TYR A 2 26.62 -9.40 -6.78
CA TYR A 2 26.38 -9.02 -8.18
C TYR A 2 26.23 -10.18 -9.19
N PHE A 3 26.89 -11.32 -8.98
CA PHE A 3 26.87 -12.44 -9.95
C PHE A 3 25.48 -13.09 -10.13
N SER A 4 24.63 -13.01 -9.11
CA SER A 4 23.24 -13.46 -9.21
C SER A 4 22.42 -12.58 -10.15
N LEU A 5 22.74 -11.28 -10.24
CA LEU A 5 21.93 -10.29 -10.95
C LEU A 5 21.87 -10.56 -12.46
N ILE A 6 22.98 -10.99 -13.07
CA ILE A 6 23.02 -11.29 -14.51
C ILE A 6 22.13 -12.49 -14.86
N ARG A 7 22.17 -13.55 -14.05
CA ARG A 7 21.29 -14.72 -14.23
C ARG A 7 19.83 -14.34 -14.01
N THR A 8 19.57 -13.53 -12.99
CA THR A 8 18.24 -13.03 -12.65
C THR A 8 17.63 -12.17 -13.76
N VAL A 9 18.41 -11.28 -14.39
CA VAL A 9 17.95 -10.48 -15.54
C VAL A 9 17.66 -11.38 -16.73
N ARG A 10 18.58 -12.30 -17.07
CA ARG A 10 18.39 -13.25 -18.19
C ARG A 10 17.13 -14.10 -18.02
N SER A 11 16.90 -14.67 -16.84
CA SER A 11 15.69 -15.46 -16.59
C SER A 11 14.43 -14.61 -16.64
N LEU A 12 14.49 -13.35 -16.19
CA LEU A 12 13.36 -12.42 -16.29
C LEU A 12 13.05 -12.04 -17.75
N GLU A 13 14.06 -11.81 -18.58
CA GLU A 13 13.91 -11.56 -20.02
C GLU A 13 13.33 -12.77 -20.76
N ASN A 14 13.73 -13.98 -20.37
CA ASN A 14 13.27 -15.23 -20.98
C ASN A 14 11.93 -15.75 -20.42
N GLY A 15 11.32 -15.05 -19.45
CA GLY A 15 10.08 -15.49 -18.80
C GLY A 15 10.23 -16.74 -17.92
N GLU A 16 11.45 -17.11 -17.56
CA GLU A 16 11.74 -18.26 -16.71
C GLU A 16 11.48 -17.92 -15.22
N LYS A 17 10.25 -18.17 -14.78
CA LYS A 17 9.79 -18.00 -13.38
C LYS A 17 10.08 -16.61 -12.78
N PRO A 18 9.76 -15.49 -13.47
CA PRO A 18 9.94 -14.18 -12.88
C PRO A 18 9.02 -14.03 -11.66
N THR A 19 9.59 -13.69 -10.52
CA THR A 19 8.84 -13.27 -9.33
C THR A 19 8.78 -11.75 -9.26
N LEU A 20 7.78 -11.22 -8.57
CA LEU A 20 7.69 -9.78 -8.31
C LEU A 20 8.94 -9.25 -7.59
N GLU A 21 9.48 -10.02 -6.64
CA GLU A 21 10.73 -9.71 -5.93
C GLU A 21 11.91 -9.54 -6.90
N THR A 22 12.02 -10.44 -7.88
CA THR A 22 13.05 -10.41 -8.91
C THR A 22 12.95 -9.16 -9.77
N LEU A 23 11.74 -8.82 -10.21
CA LEU A 23 11.47 -7.59 -10.96
C LEU A 23 11.84 -6.33 -10.16
N ILE A 24 11.43 -6.26 -8.88
CA ILE A 24 11.75 -5.12 -7.99
C ILE A 24 13.27 -4.95 -7.82
N ARG A 25 14.02 -6.06 -7.67
CA ARG A 25 15.48 -6.02 -7.56
C ARG A 25 16.13 -5.44 -8.81
N VAL A 26 15.69 -5.87 -10.00
CA VAL A 26 16.20 -5.36 -11.29
C VAL A 26 15.90 -3.86 -11.43
N LEU A 27 14.65 -3.44 -11.19
CA LEU A 27 14.25 -2.03 -11.26
C LEU A 27 15.04 -1.15 -10.30
N ARG A 28 15.36 -1.64 -9.11
CA ARG A 28 16.18 -0.91 -8.13
C ARG A 28 17.61 -0.69 -8.62
N VAL A 29 18.25 -1.71 -9.19
CA VAL A 29 19.61 -1.58 -9.75
C VAL A 29 19.63 -0.63 -10.95
N LEU A 30 18.57 -0.64 -11.77
CA LEU A 30 18.43 0.28 -12.90
C LEU A 30 18.02 1.70 -12.50
N GLY A 31 17.74 1.97 -11.22
CA GLY A 31 17.24 3.27 -10.76
C GLY A 31 15.84 3.63 -11.31
N LYS A 32 15.04 2.62 -11.69
CA LYS A 32 13.71 2.76 -12.29
C LYS A 32 12.56 2.31 -11.38
N LEU A 33 12.83 2.15 -10.08
CA LEU A 33 11.83 1.67 -9.12
C LEU A 33 10.58 2.58 -9.07
N GLY A 34 10.73 3.89 -9.25
CA GLY A 34 9.60 4.84 -9.27
C GLY A 34 8.62 4.66 -10.42
N ALA A 35 8.95 3.86 -11.45
CA ALA A 35 7.98 3.50 -12.48
C ALA A 35 6.80 2.68 -11.91
N ILE A 36 6.98 2.04 -10.75
CA ILE A 36 5.90 1.32 -10.05
C ILE A 36 4.81 2.29 -9.57
N ASP A 37 5.14 3.54 -9.26
CA ASP A 37 4.18 4.51 -8.72
C ASP A 37 3.04 4.79 -9.71
N VAL A 38 3.28 4.68 -11.01
CA VAL A 38 2.27 4.87 -12.07
C VAL A 38 1.17 3.81 -12.03
N PHE A 39 1.45 2.62 -11.46
CA PHE A 39 0.47 1.55 -11.30
C PHE A 39 -0.33 1.66 -10.01
N LEU A 40 0.11 2.50 -9.06
CA LEU A 40 -0.58 2.67 -7.80
C LEU A 40 -1.70 3.71 -7.97
N PRO A 41 -2.87 3.48 -7.35
CA PRO A 41 -3.89 4.51 -7.30
C PRO A 41 -3.39 5.72 -6.50
N GLU A 42 -3.91 6.90 -6.83
CA GLU A 42 -3.69 8.08 -6.01
C GLU A 42 -4.12 7.80 -4.56
N PRO A 43 -3.29 8.15 -3.57
CA PRO A 43 -3.63 7.92 -2.18
C PRO A 43 -4.91 8.68 -1.82
N GLY A 44 -5.92 7.94 -1.38
CA GLY A 44 -7.18 8.51 -0.93
C GLY A 44 -7.05 9.28 0.40
N LEU A 45 -8.18 9.77 0.90
CA LEU A 45 -8.24 10.42 2.21
C LEU A 45 -7.75 9.48 3.31
N SER A 46 -6.82 9.94 4.13
CA SER A 46 -6.39 9.19 5.31
C SER A 46 -7.56 8.95 6.27
N PRO A 47 -7.51 7.88 7.09
CA PRO A 47 -8.53 7.61 8.10
C PRO A 47 -8.79 8.81 9.04
N LEU A 48 -7.75 9.56 9.39
CA LEU A 48 -7.87 10.78 10.21
C LEU A 48 -8.60 11.90 9.46
N GLN A 49 -8.38 12.06 8.16
CA GLN A 49 -9.10 13.03 7.34
C GLN A 49 -10.57 12.62 7.19
N LEU A 50 -10.85 11.33 6.98
CA LEU A 50 -12.22 10.80 6.95
C LEU A 50 -12.95 11.03 8.28
N ALA A 51 -12.29 10.78 9.42
CA ALA A 51 -12.87 11.02 10.74
C ALA A 51 -13.17 12.52 11.00
N LYS A 52 -12.31 13.43 10.51
CA LYS A 52 -12.59 14.87 10.56
C LYS A 52 -13.78 15.28 9.69
N LEU A 53 -13.94 14.63 8.53
CA LEU A 53 -15.04 14.90 7.59
C LEU A 53 -16.39 14.33 8.06
N GLN A 54 -16.41 13.27 8.87
CA GLN A 54 -17.63 12.71 9.47
C GLN A 54 -18.32 13.66 10.46
N GLY A 55 -17.71 14.82 10.76
CA GLY A 55 -18.29 15.84 11.60
C GLY A 55 -18.46 15.38 13.06
N ARG A 56 -19.22 16.13 13.86
CA ARG A 56 -19.57 15.71 15.23
C ARG A 56 -20.80 14.81 15.16
N GLU A 57 -20.63 13.52 15.38
CA GLU A 57 -21.76 12.66 15.72
C GLU A 57 -22.46 13.22 16.96
N ARG A 58 -23.76 13.52 16.83
CA ARG A 58 -24.56 13.92 17.99
C ARG A 58 -24.65 12.74 18.94
N ARG A 59 -23.85 12.77 20.02
CA ARG A 59 -24.05 11.86 21.14
C ARG A 59 -25.39 12.20 21.78
N ARG A 60 -26.35 11.29 21.66
CA ARG A 60 -27.65 11.45 22.28
C ARG A 60 -27.45 11.50 23.79
N ALA A 61 -27.86 12.59 24.42
CA ALA A 61 -27.99 12.65 25.86
C ALA A 61 -29.20 11.79 26.26
N SER A 62 -29.05 10.47 26.22
CA SER A 62 -29.98 9.60 26.94
C SER A 62 -29.63 9.74 28.40
N GLY A 63 -30.42 10.53 29.14
CA GLY A 63 -30.32 10.55 30.60
C GLY A 63 -30.42 9.11 31.10
N LYS A 64 -29.54 8.72 32.03
CA LYS A 64 -29.66 7.44 32.73
C LYS A 64 -31.04 7.39 33.34
N ARG A 65 -31.96 6.64 32.72
CA ARG A 65 -33.21 6.27 33.36
C ARG A 65 -32.79 5.24 34.41
N ASN A 66 -32.62 5.71 35.65
CA ASN A 66 -32.51 4.82 36.79
C ASN A 66 -33.78 3.98 36.78
N SER A 67 -33.65 2.72 36.37
CA SER A 67 -34.62 1.67 36.66
C SER A 67 -34.62 1.49 38.17
N LYS A 68 -35.50 2.23 38.84
CA LYS A 68 -36.01 1.82 40.14
C LYS A 68 -37.25 0.98 39.88
N GLU A 69 -37.21 -0.20 40.49
CA GLU A 69 -38.25 -1.23 40.66
C GLU A 69 -38.54 -2.13 39.46
#